data_AF-A0A6J8AJF4-F1
#
_entry.id   AF-A0A6J8AJF4-F1
#
_cell.length_a   1.000
_cell.length_b   1.000
_cell.length_c   1.000
_cell.angle_alpha   90.00
_cell.angle_beta   90.00
_cell.angle_gamma   90.00
#
_symmetry.space_group_name_H-M   'P 1'
#
loop_
_entity.id
_entity.type
_entity.pdbx_description
1 polymer ?
#
loop_
_entity_poly.entity_id
_entity_poly.type
_entity_poly.pdbx_seq_one_letter_code
_entity_poly.pdbx_strand_id
1 'polypeptide(L)'
;MGNTQDHTAVLINSAVPDLNLSKGRASKALLEAAGDSIQSECTDQYPSGINSKTVAITGPGNLHCKAIFHVTLPRWQAQGDEKNIDIVVRNCLVEANKQRLTSMSFPALGTGFLKYPPRTVIASMFKTVEDFAKTNPSSTVKVVNCIVFSGDNDTFKDFLEEAKSKATSKGLQEKDMVTQNSLDANIGTISVKIAVGSIITERADVIVNSCPSDMKLDARPGLAKAMYEAAGSGLQAEIDQTYPNGIKIGDLAKESGMLPEKVLQNFVTKCLVEAKKNSVQSIVFPALGTGFLKFPPKTAASNVIKAIREFETNNSPSTLKTIKIVIFGGTNDWSSVEQAYTSEVTSTGKGATASVAQAPSQIPKRGTRAYLGHKYKEEPRTPSYWTHFKNNKTIKEWNTTQKGIPYKVSSVDQKTYKSISRAFSSTGGSTIVRIERIENILLFEQYMQECQRTFRKAYVTNKCTPLKDVQQSTGIAVTMKHLDKEMTEHLHDEINEFYLFHGTKVAVVDVITQQGLDSRLASSGLLGTGVYTADMADKSAGYTDRNQNGESKMFLMRVCLGDIFITKHTNSFKRPPCKMCSNDLCTTHSELFDSVVAEFNRREFVVYDSSKCYPEYLITYK
;
A
#
# COMPACT_ATOMS: atom_id res chain seq x y z
N MET A 1 -14.04 2.74 7.73
CA MET A 1 -14.63 3.37 8.94
C MET A 1 -13.66 4.46 9.38
N GLY A 2 -14.16 5.64 9.74
CA GLY A 2 -13.35 6.67 10.42
C GLY A 2 -13.04 6.20 11.84
N ASN A 3 -11.79 6.28 12.26
CA ASN A 3 -11.31 5.71 13.52
C ASN A 3 -11.70 6.64 14.68
N THR A 4 -12.88 6.46 15.28
CA THR A 4 -13.36 7.23 16.43
C THR A 4 -13.05 6.59 17.78
N GLN A 5 -12.19 5.57 17.79
CA GLN A 5 -11.88 4.79 19.00
C GLN A 5 -10.95 5.52 19.97
N ASP A 6 -10.29 6.63 19.61
CA ASP A 6 -9.24 7.14 20.49
C ASP A 6 -9.67 8.10 21.61
N HIS A 7 -10.90 8.65 21.66
CA HIS A 7 -11.32 9.51 22.80
C HIS A 7 -12.83 9.56 23.15
N THR A 8 -13.70 8.72 22.57
CA THR A 8 -15.17 8.81 22.85
C THR A 8 -15.62 7.85 23.96
N ALA A 9 -16.33 8.36 24.97
CA ALA A 9 -16.86 7.52 26.04
C ALA A 9 -18.02 6.60 25.58
N VAL A 10 -18.89 7.07 24.67
CA VAL A 10 -20.02 6.28 24.14
C VAL A 10 -20.03 6.23 22.62
N LEU A 11 -20.16 5.03 22.05
CA LEU A 11 -20.45 4.84 20.62
C LEU A 11 -21.93 4.54 20.42
N ILE A 12 -22.56 5.21 19.45
CA ILE A 12 -23.98 4.98 19.12
C ILE A 12 -24.07 4.02 17.94
N ASN A 13 -24.83 2.95 18.11
CA ASN A 13 -25.14 2.00 17.05
C ASN A 13 -26.59 2.17 16.59
N SER A 14 -26.80 2.22 15.27
CA SER A 14 -28.14 2.07 14.68
C SER A 14 -28.40 0.60 14.40
N ALA A 15 -29.28 -0.01 15.21
CA ALA A 15 -29.62 -1.42 15.16
C ALA A 15 -31.06 -1.65 14.71
N VAL A 16 -31.31 -2.86 14.22
CA VAL A 16 -32.67 -3.38 13.99
C VAL A 16 -33.38 -3.62 15.34
N PRO A 17 -34.74 -3.59 15.39
CA PRO A 17 -35.48 -3.69 16.65
C PRO A 17 -35.20 -4.97 17.47
N ASP A 18 -34.92 -6.09 16.81
CA ASP A 18 -34.58 -7.37 17.46
C ASP A 18 -33.14 -7.43 18.00
N LEU A 19 -32.36 -6.34 17.88
CA LEU A 19 -30.96 -6.24 18.28
C LEU A 19 -30.06 -7.35 17.71
N ASN A 20 -30.41 -7.90 16.56
CA ASN A 20 -29.51 -8.75 15.80
C ASN A 20 -28.47 -7.86 15.09
N LEU A 21 -27.31 -7.69 15.72
CA LEU A 21 -26.24 -6.81 15.28
C LEU A 21 -25.56 -7.29 13.99
N SER A 22 -25.77 -8.55 13.58
CA SER A 22 -25.34 -9.03 12.25
C SER A 22 -26.16 -8.42 11.10
N LYS A 23 -27.32 -7.80 11.40
CA LYS A 23 -28.19 -7.14 10.42
C LYS A 23 -27.90 -5.64 10.34
N GLY A 24 -27.68 -5.16 9.11
CA GLY A 24 -27.40 -3.76 8.82
C GLY A 24 -25.90 -3.46 8.78
N ARG A 25 -25.47 -2.66 7.80
CA ARG A 25 -24.05 -2.44 7.51
C ARG A 25 -23.27 -1.86 8.69
N ALA A 26 -23.83 -0.85 9.37
CA ALA A 26 -23.18 -0.19 10.51
C ALA A 26 -23.15 -1.07 11.77
N SER A 27 -24.25 -1.76 12.08
CA SER A 27 -24.31 -2.71 13.19
C SER A 27 -23.35 -3.89 13.01
N LYS A 28 -23.30 -4.47 11.80
CA LYS A 28 -22.38 -5.58 11.49
C LYS A 28 -20.92 -5.16 11.60
N ALA A 29 -20.60 -4.00 11.05
CA ALA A 29 -19.28 -3.37 11.17
C ALA A 29 -18.86 -3.19 12.64
N LEU A 30 -19.78 -2.73 13.48
CA LEU A 30 -19.52 -2.54 14.92
C LEU A 30 -19.35 -3.88 15.64
N LEU A 31 -20.18 -4.89 15.32
CA LEU A 31 -20.07 -6.24 15.86
C LEU A 31 -18.73 -6.90 15.53
N GLU A 32 -18.29 -6.81 14.28
CA GLU A 32 -16.99 -7.33 13.83
C GLU A 32 -15.82 -6.70 14.60
N ALA A 33 -15.93 -5.41 14.93
CA ALA A 33 -14.89 -4.68 15.67
C ALA A 33 -14.96 -4.92 17.20
N ALA A 34 -16.16 -5.00 17.77
CA ALA A 34 -16.36 -5.19 19.20
C ALA A 34 -16.26 -6.66 19.65
N GLY A 35 -16.45 -7.61 18.74
CA GLY A 35 -16.53 -9.03 19.04
C GLY A 35 -17.92 -9.46 19.51
N ASP A 36 -18.15 -10.79 19.56
CA ASP A 36 -19.48 -11.36 19.75
C ASP A 36 -20.09 -11.10 21.14
N SER A 37 -19.30 -10.66 22.13
CA SER A 37 -19.78 -10.39 23.49
C SER A 37 -20.92 -9.37 23.50
N ILE A 38 -20.86 -8.35 22.63
CA ILE A 38 -21.91 -7.33 22.58
C ILE A 38 -23.23 -7.88 22.02
N GLN A 39 -23.17 -8.92 21.18
CA GLN A 39 -24.38 -9.62 20.70
C GLN A 39 -25.00 -10.48 21.79
N SER A 40 -24.17 -11.16 22.60
CA SER A 40 -24.64 -11.91 23.77
C SER A 40 -25.33 -10.99 24.77
N GLU A 41 -24.72 -9.86 25.11
CA GLU A 41 -25.32 -8.86 26.01
C GLU A 41 -26.65 -8.32 25.49
N CYS A 42 -26.75 -8.06 24.18
CA CYS A 42 -28.03 -7.67 23.56
C CYS A 42 -29.10 -8.74 23.74
N THR A 43 -28.74 -10.01 23.51
CA THR A 43 -29.67 -11.15 23.58
C THR A 43 -30.14 -11.41 25.01
N ASP A 44 -29.21 -11.34 25.98
CA ASP A 44 -29.47 -11.67 27.37
C ASP A 44 -30.25 -10.55 28.09
N GLN A 45 -29.90 -9.29 27.84
CA GLN A 45 -30.50 -8.14 28.54
C GLN A 45 -31.76 -7.60 27.85
N TYR A 46 -31.88 -7.82 26.54
CA TYR A 46 -33.00 -7.32 25.74
C TYR A 46 -33.60 -8.43 24.85
N PRO A 47 -34.07 -9.55 25.44
CA PRO A 47 -34.52 -10.73 24.68
C PRO A 47 -35.77 -10.46 23.81
N SER A 48 -36.52 -9.38 24.10
CA SER A 48 -37.67 -8.94 23.29
C SER A 48 -37.32 -7.79 22.33
N GLY A 49 -36.04 -7.43 22.21
CA GLY A 49 -35.59 -6.29 21.43
C GLY A 49 -35.92 -4.94 22.06
N ILE A 50 -35.81 -3.87 21.25
CA ILE A 50 -36.08 -2.47 21.63
C ILE A 50 -36.99 -1.78 20.63
N ASN A 51 -37.62 -0.68 21.08
CA ASN A 51 -38.34 0.26 20.22
C ASN A 51 -37.62 1.63 20.18
N SER A 52 -38.12 2.57 19.40
CA SER A 52 -37.48 3.88 19.17
C SER A 52 -37.38 4.78 20.42
N LYS A 53 -38.01 4.41 21.54
CA LYS A 53 -37.94 5.13 22.82
C LYS A 53 -36.93 4.51 23.79
N THR A 54 -36.37 3.35 23.47
CA THR A 54 -35.45 2.62 24.35
C THR A 54 -34.02 2.68 23.82
N VAL A 55 -33.07 2.89 24.72
CA VAL A 55 -31.64 2.77 24.43
C VAL A 55 -31.15 1.48 25.09
N ALA A 56 -30.75 0.50 24.29
CA ALA A 56 -30.08 -0.69 24.81
C ALA A 56 -28.60 -0.41 25.01
N ILE A 57 -28.01 -0.95 26.08
CA ILE A 57 -26.66 -0.61 26.50
C ILE A 57 -25.87 -1.90 26.67
N THR A 58 -24.69 -1.95 26.07
CA THR A 58 -23.73 -3.04 26.29
C THR A 58 -22.39 -2.47 26.73
N GLY A 59 -21.53 -3.36 27.23
CA GLY A 59 -20.11 -3.11 27.33
C GLY A 59 -19.48 -2.82 25.96
N PRO A 60 -18.21 -2.39 25.96
CA PRO A 60 -17.51 -1.99 24.75
C PRO A 60 -16.99 -3.18 23.90
N GLY A 61 -17.04 -4.40 24.42
CA GLY A 61 -16.33 -5.54 23.84
C GLY A 61 -14.84 -5.24 23.68
N ASN A 62 -14.31 -5.41 22.48
CA ASN A 62 -12.92 -5.13 22.11
C ASN A 62 -12.67 -3.65 21.74
N LEU A 63 -13.66 -2.76 21.84
CA LEU A 63 -13.52 -1.34 21.45
C LEU A 63 -12.95 -0.49 22.60
N HIS A 64 -12.20 0.56 22.25
CA HIS A 64 -11.71 1.56 23.22
C HIS A 64 -12.77 2.64 23.54
N CYS A 65 -13.92 2.24 24.10
CA CYS A 65 -14.93 3.14 24.66
C CYS A 65 -15.43 2.62 26.00
N LYS A 66 -16.33 3.35 26.70
CA LYS A 66 -16.89 2.91 27.98
C LYS A 66 -18.18 2.10 27.81
N ALA A 67 -19.00 2.43 26.82
CA ALA A 67 -20.25 1.75 26.55
C ALA A 67 -20.67 1.93 25.07
N ILE A 68 -21.50 1.01 24.59
CA ILE A 68 -22.17 1.13 23.29
C ILE A 68 -23.67 1.29 23.53
N PHE A 69 -24.27 2.30 22.92
CA PHE A 69 -25.70 2.54 22.98
C PHE A 69 -26.34 2.12 21.67
N HIS A 70 -27.19 1.11 21.71
CA HIS A 70 -27.95 0.60 20.58
C HIS A 70 -29.33 1.26 20.54
N VAL A 71 -29.62 1.86 19.39
CA VAL A 71 -30.87 2.56 19.13
C VAL A 71 -31.49 2.09 17.83
N THR A 72 -32.81 2.12 17.76
CA THR A 72 -33.55 1.72 16.57
C THR A 72 -34.41 2.88 16.05
N LEU A 73 -34.57 2.93 14.73
CA LEU A 73 -35.32 3.97 14.02
C LEU A 73 -36.29 3.32 13.04
N PRO A 74 -37.53 3.82 12.92
CA PRO A 74 -38.43 3.40 11.85
C PRO A 74 -37.92 3.94 10.51
N ARG A 75 -38.35 3.33 9.40
CA ARG A 75 -38.03 3.81 8.04
C ARG A 75 -38.68 5.17 7.79
N TRP A 76 -37.93 6.11 7.21
CA TRP A 76 -38.44 7.40 6.77
C TRP A 76 -39.60 7.24 5.77
N GLN A 77 -40.73 7.87 6.06
CA GLN A 77 -41.91 7.91 5.19
C GLN A 77 -42.15 9.32 4.68
N ALA A 78 -42.12 10.33 5.57
CA ALA A 78 -42.48 11.69 5.21
C ALA A 78 -41.87 12.73 6.17
N GLN A 79 -42.00 14.00 5.78
CA GLN A 79 -41.69 15.13 6.64
C GLN A 79 -42.49 15.05 7.95
N GLY A 80 -41.82 15.28 9.08
CA GLY A 80 -42.32 15.03 10.43
C GLY A 80 -41.72 13.78 11.09
N ASP A 81 -41.09 12.88 10.34
CA ASP A 81 -40.39 11.71 10.88
C ASP A 81 -39.04 12.07 11.53
N GLU A 82 -38.53 13.29 11.33
CA GLU A 82 -37.32 13.79 11.97
C GLU A 82 -37.43 13.82 13.50
N LYS A 83 -38.65 13.88 14.04
CA LYS A 83 -38.91 13.74 15.48
C LYS A 83 -38.36 12.43 16.06
N ASN A 84 -38.21 11.38 15.25
CA ASN A 84 -37.63 10.12 15.69
C ASN A 84 -36.13 10.26 15.98
N ILE A 85 -35.42 11.10 15.20
CA ILE A 85 -34.02 11.46 15.48
C ILE A 85 -33.95 12.25 16.78
N ASP A 86 -34.85 13.22 16.99
CA ASP A 86 -34.90 14.01 18.22
C ASP A 86 -35.09 13.11 19.47
N ILE A 87 -36.02 12.16 19.41
CA ILE A 87 -36.27 11.21 20.51
C ILE A 87 -35.02 10.38 20.81
N VAL A 88 -34.42 9.77 19.78
CA VAL A 88 -33.27 8.89 19.92
C VAL A 88 -32.06 9.64 20.47
N VAL A 89 -31.73 10.80 19.89
CA VAL A 89 -30.57 11.60 20.32
C VAL A 89 -30.77 12.10 21.75
N ARG A 90 -31.98 12.57 22.09
CA ARG A 90 -32.30 13.03 23.46
C ARG A 90 -32.18 11.90 24.48
N ASN A 91 -32.70 10.71 24.18
CA ASN A 91 -32.63 9.57 25.09
C ASN A 91 -31.17 9.12 25.32
N CYS A 92 -30.35 9.12 24.28
CA CYS A 92 -28.91 8.86 24.40
C CYS A 92 -28.23 9.89 25.32
N LEU A 93 -28.50 11.18 25.14
CA LEU A 93 -27.92 12.25 25.97
C LEU A 93 -28.34 12.14 27.44
N VAL A 94 -29.61 11.84 27.70
CA VAL A 94 -30.13 11.60 29.06
C VAL A 94 -29.41 10.44 29.72
N GLU A 95 -29.27 9.31 29.02
CA GLU A 95 -28.67 8.10 29.56
C GLU A 95 -27.15 8.28 29.79
N ALA A 96 -26.45 8.93 28.86
CA ALA A 96 -25.04 9.24 29.03
C ALA A 96 -24.78 10.20 30.21
N ASN A 97 -25.64 11.20 30.39
CA ASN A 97 -25.56 12.11 31.53
C ASN A 97 -25.81 11.40 32.86
N LYS A 98 -26.81 10.50 32.90
CA LYS A 98 -27.09 9.65 34.06
C LYS A 98 -25.89 8.77 34.43
N GLN A 99 -25.17 8.26 33.44
CA GLN A 99 -23.93 7.47 33.62
C GLN A 99 -22.67 8.33 33.80
N ARG A 100 -22.82 9.66 33.89
CA ARG A 100 -21.73 10.63 34.03
C ARG A 100 -20.66 10.54 32.94
N LEU A 101 -21.07 10.16 31.73
CA LEU A 101 -20.19 10.06 30.56
C LEU A 101 -20.02 11.45 29.94
N THR A 102 -18.85 11.69 29.34
CA THR A 102 -18.42 13.04 28.94
C THR A 102 -18.41 13.27 27.43
N SER A 103 -18.37 12.21 26.63
CA SER A 103 -18.34 12.30 25.16
C SER A 103 -19.15 11.19 24.49
N MET A 104 -19.80 11.51 23.39
CA MET A 104 -20.62 10.58 22.61
C MET A 104 -20.37 10.77 21.12
N SER A 105 -20.45 9.68 20.35
CA SER A 105 -20.28 9.73 18.90
C SER A 105 -21.45 9.07 18.18
N PHE A 106 -22.22 9.88 17.46
CA PHE A 106 -23.37 9.47 16.67
C PHE A 106 -22.99 9.23 15.21
N PRO A 107 -23.41 8.14 14.56
CA PRO A 107 -23.31 8.01 13.12
C PRO A 107 -24.33 8.92 12.41
N ALA A 108 -24.27 9.01 11.08
CA ALA A 108 -25.37 9.54 10.26
C ALA A 108 -26.62 8.64 10.37
N LEU A 109 -27.40 8.84 11.44
CA LEU A 109 -28.50 7.98 11.85
C LEU A 109 -29.56 7.87 10.74
N GLY A 110 -29.85 6.63 10.32
CA GLY A 110 -30.94 6.33 9.40
C GLY A 110 -30.74 6.75 7.94
N THR A 111 -29.62 7.40 7.57
CA THR A 111 -29.40 7.90 6.20
C THR A 111 -29.21 6.80 5.16
N GLY A 112 -28.80 5.60 5.59
CA GLY A 112 -28.62 4.43 4.73
C GLY A 112 -29.95 3.73 4.38
N PHE A 113 -30.13 2.51 4.89
CA PHE A 113 -31.29 1.66 4.55
C PHE A 113 -32.64 2.29 4.93
N LEU A 114 -32.67 3.12 5.98
CA LEU A 114 -33.89 3.75 6.50
C LEU A 114 -34.28 5.04 5.76
N LYS A 115 -33.46 5.51 4.81
CA LYS A 115 -33.77 6.60 3.87
C LYS A 115 -34.05 7.97 4.48
N TYR A 116 -33.54 8.26 5.68
CA TYR A 116 -33.63 9.62 6.23
C TYR A 116 -32.80 10.59 5.37
N PRO A 117 -33.33 11.77 5.01
CA PRO A 117 -32.55 12.78 4.30
C PRO A 117 -31.37 13.29 5.16
N PRO A 118 -30.12 13.27 4.66
CA PRO A 118 -28.93 13.62 5.45
C PRO A 118 -28.99 15.02 6.09
N ARG A 119 -29.44 16.03 5.36
CA ARG A 119 -29.61 17.40 5.87
C ARG A 119 -30.62 17.47 7.02
N THR A 120 -31.73 16.74 6.90
CA THR A 120 -32.75 16.68 7.95
C THR A 120 -32.20 16.02 9.22
N VAL A 121 -31.43 14.93 9.09
CA VAL A 121 -30.83 14.22 10.23
C VAL A 121 -29.90 15.15 11.01
N ILE A 122 -28.94 15.80 10.34
CA ILE A 122 -27.97 16.63 11.03
C ILE A 122 -28.62 17.88 11.64
N ALA A 123 -29.57 18.52 10.95
CA ALA A 123 -30.31 19.66 11.49
C ALA A 123 -31.08 19.29 12.77
N SER A 124 -31.71 18.11 12.80
CA SER A 124 -32.42 17.57 13.98
C SER A 124 -31.45 17.23 15.12
N MET A 125 -30.31 16.59 14.82
CA MET A 125 -29.28 16.28 15.80
C MET A 125 -28.75 17.55 16.49
N PHE A 126 -28.37 18.58 15.72
CA PHE A 126 -27.91 19.86 16.26
C PHE A 126 -28.96 20.52 17.15
N LYS A 127 -30.20 20.62 16.66
CA LYS A 127 -31.31 21.19 17.44
C LYS A 127 -31.50 20.46 18.76
N THR A 128 -31.53 19.13 18.74
CA THR A 128 -31.76 18.33 19.94
C THR A 128 -30.62 18.43 20.94
N VAL A 129 -29.36 18.43 20.48
CA VAL A 129 -28.19 18.61 21.36
C VAL A 129 -28.22 19.99 22.02
N GLU A 130 -28.58 21.04 21.28
CA GLU A 130 -28.70 22.39 21.82
C GLU A 130 -29.83 22.52 22.83
N ASP A 131 -31.02 22.01 22.51
CA ASP A 131 -32.15 22.04 23.41
C ASP A 131 -31.85 21.26 24.70
N PHE A 132 -31.14 20.13 24.58
CA PHE A 132 -30.65 19.38 25.74
C PHE A 132 -29.66 20.18 26.57
N ALA A 133 -28.65 20.80 25.94
CA ALA A 133 -27.64 21.60 26.64
C ALA A 133 -28.25 22.82 27.37
N LYS A 134 -29.22 23.50 26.76
CA LYS A 134 -29.96 24.62 27.39
C LYS A 134 -30.77 24.18 28.61
N THR A 135 -31.42 23.03 28.51
CA THR A 135 -32.27 22.50 29.59
C THR A 135 -31.50 21.76 30.67
N ASN A 136 -30.24 21.36 30.40
CA ASN A 136 -29.38 20.61 31.31
C ASN A 136 -27.97 21.24 31.40
N PRO A 137 -27.83 22.47 31.92
CA PRO A 137 -26.56 23.18 31.96
C PRO A 137 -25.48 22.47 32.81
N SER A 138 -25.89 21.64 33.77
CA SER A 138 -25.02 20.82 34.61
C SER A 138 -24.66 19.45 34.01
N SER A 139 -25.06 19.18 32.77
CA SER A 139 -24.80 17.89 32.10
C SER A 139 -23.30 17.55 32.09
N THR A 140 -22.98 16.28 32.31
CA THR A 140 -21.61 15.75 32.20
C THR A 140 -21.17 15.60 30.76
N VAL A 141 -22.10 15.43 29.82
CA VAL A 141 -21.80 15.30 28.39
C VAL A 141 -21.30 16.65 27.87
N LYS A 142 -20.02 16.72 27.52
CA LYS A 142 -19.34 17.93 27.03
C LYS A 142 -19.09 17.91 25.53
N VAL A 143 -18.98 16.72 24.94
CA VAL A 143 -18.63 16.55 23.52
C VAL A 143 -19.61 15.61 22.84
N VAL A 144 -20.18 16.04 21.71
CA VAL A 144 -21.00 15.22 20.83
C VAL A 144 -20.39 15.25 19.43
N ASN A 145 -19.89 14.11 18.97
CA ASN A 145 -19.31 13.95 17.65
C ASN A 145 -20.35 13.37 16.69
N CYS A 146 -20.35 13.85 15.45
CA CYS A 146 -21.10 13.24 14.36
C CYS A 146 -20.14 12.56 13.40
N ILE A 147 -20.27 11.24 13.24
CA ILE A 147 -19.41 10.41 12.40
C ILE A 147 -20.15 10.13 11.09
N VAL A 148 -19.56 10.57 9.98
CA VAL A 148 -20.07 10.27 8.65
C VAL A 148 -19.06 9.42 7.89
N PHE A 149 -19.52 8.33 7.29
CA PHE A 149 -18.67 7.45 6.50
C PHE A 149 -18.38 8.10 5.14
N SER A 150 -17.10 8.35 4.86
CA SER A 150 -16.63 9.03 3.65
C SER A 150 -16.83 8.24 2.34
N GLY A 151 -17.18 6.95 2.40
CA GLY A 151 -17.51 6.17 1.20
C GLY A 151 -18.92 6.43 0.65
N ASP A 152 -19.73 7.25 1.32
CA ASP A 152 -21.05 7.71 0.85
C ASP A 152 -20.96 9.22 0.57
N ASN A 153 -20.39 9.55 -0.60
CA ASN A 153 -19.97 10.92 -0.95
C ASN A 153 -21.10 11.95 -0.88
N ASP A 154 -22.32 11.57 -1.29
CA ASP A 154 -23.49 12.46 -1.30
C ASP A 154 -23.99 12.72 0.12
N THR A 155 -24.12 11.66 0.93
CA THR A 155 -24.47 11.78 2.35
C THR A 155 -23.43 12.61 3.10
N PHE A 156 -22.14 12.38 2.86
CA PHE A 156 -21.06 13.15 3.47
C PHE A 156 -21.12 14.63 3.11
N LYS A 157 -21.32 14.95 1.81
CA LYS A 157 -21.41 16.32 1.33
C LYS A 157 -22.61 17.05 1.94
N ASP A 158 -23.81 16.47 1.88
CA ASP A 158 -25.02 17.09 2.39
C ASP A 158 -24.98 17.30 3.91
N PHE A 159 -24.46 16.30 4.64
CA PHE A 159 -24.31 16.37 6.09
C PHE A 159 -23.29 17.46 6.49
N LEU A 160 -22.20 17.58 5.75
CA LEU A 160 -21.16 18.59 5.99
C LEU A 160 -21.62 20.01 5.63
N GLU A 161 -22.31 20.20 4.51
CA GLU A 161 -22.86 21.50 4.10
C GLU A 161 -23.86 22.05 5.11
N GLU A 162 -24.79 21.21 5.58
CA GLU A 162 -25.79 21.61 6.58
C GLU A 162 -25.14 21.86 7.94
N ALA A 163 -24.18 21.03 8.38
CA ALA A 163 -23.43 21.27 9.61
C ALA A 163 -22.69 22.61 9.58
N LYS A 164 -22.06 22.95 8.45
CA LYS A 164 -21.40 24.25 8.23
C LYS A 164 -22.40 25.40 8.31
N SER A 165 -23.53 25.30 7.58
CA SER A 165 -24.58 26.30 7.60
C SER A 165 -25.06 26.61 9.02
N LYS A 166 -25.31 25.57 9.83
CA LYS A 166 -25.78 25.74 11.23
C LYS A 166 -24.73 26.38 12.13
N ALA A 167 -23.46 26.01 12.00
CA ALA A 167 -22.40 26.61 12.80
C ALA A 167 -22.16 28.10 12.44
N THR A 168 -22.15 28.44 11.15
CA THR A 168 -22.02 29.83 10.68
C THR A 168 -23.17 30.72 11.17
N SER A 169 -24.41 30.21 11.14
CA SER A 169 -25.59 30.94 11.63
C SER A 169 -25.56 31.31 13.12
N LYS A 170 -24.62 30.75 13.89
CA LYS A 170 -24.51 30.89 15.35
C LYS A 170 -23.26 31.66 15.80
N GLY A 171 -22.50 32.24 14.87
CA GLY A 171 -21.29 33.01 15.19
C GLY A 171 -20.13 32.16 15.74
N LEU A 172 -20.21 30.82 15.64
CA LEU A 172 -19.09 29.93 15.92
C LEU A 172 -18.04 30.15 14.83
N GLN A 173 -16.80 30.47 15.22
CA GLN A 173 -15.72 30.63 14.26
C GLN A 173 -15.36 29.26 13.68
N GLU A 174 -14.85 29.22 12.45
CA GLU A 174 -14.42 28.00 11.74
C GLU A 174 -13.45 27.13 12.56
N LYS A 175 -12.74 27.76 13.52
CA LYS A 175 -11.83 27.11 14.50
C LYS A 175 -12.51 26.23 15.55
N ASP A 176 -13.81 26.42 15.80
CA ASP A 176 -14.60 25.66 16.81
C ASP A 176 -15.32 24.45 16.19
N MET A 177 -15.31 24.36 14.85
CA MET A 177 -15.75 23.18 14.10
C MET A 177 -14.57 22.25 13.88
N VAL A 178 -14.37 21.31 14.81
CA VAL A 178 -13.33 20.29 14.67
C VAL A 178 -13.76 19.28 13.61
N THR A 179 -13.50 19.56 12.33
CA THR A 179 -13.20 18.49 11.37
C THR A 179 -11.82 17.95 11.73
N GLN A 180 -11.76 17.09 12.75
CA GLN A 180 -10.62 16.21 12.92
C GLN A 180 -10.66 15.25 11.71
N ASN A 181 -9.77 15.36 10.73
CA ASN A 181 -8.37 15.71 10.87
C ASN A 181 -7.92 16.67 9.78
N SER A 182 -7.84 17.97 10.08
CA SER A 182 -6.75 18.77 9.55
C SER A 182 -5.89 19.40 10.62
N LEU A 183 -4.68 18.87 10.77
CA LEU A 183 -3.65 19.55 11.54
C LEU A 183 -3.03 20.63 10.65
N ASP A 184 -3.18 21.88 11.08
CA ASP A 184 -2.51 23.04 10.50
C ASP A 184 -1.25 23.32 11.33
N ALA A 185 -0.08 23.13 10.72
CA ALA A 185 1.21 23.44 11.31
C ALA A 185 2.00 24.35 10.38
N ASN A 186 2.89 25.17 10.93
CA ASN A 186 3.72 26.07 10.13
C ASN A 186 5.14 25.52 10.01
N ILE A 187 5.67 25.52 8.78
CA ILE A 187 7.09 25.33 8.50
C ILE A 187 7.60 26.65 7.94
N GLY A 188 8.31 27.42 8.76
CA GLY A 188 8.70 28.79 8.42
C GLY A 188 7.46 29.64 8.15
N THR A 189 7.38 30.22 6.95
CA THR A 189 6.26 31.06 6.51
C THR A 189 5.14 30.27 5.79
N ILE A 190 5.32 28.96 5.58
CA ILE A 190 4.37 28.10 4.88
C ILE A 190 3.45 27.40 5.89
N SER A 191 2.14 27.51 5.66
CA SER A 191 1.12 26.71 6.37
C SER A 191 1.01 25.33 5.71
N VAL A 192 1.32 24.29 6.48
CA VAL A 192 1.21 22.89 6.08
C VAL A 192 -0.01 22.27 6.74
N LYS A 193 -0.95 21.81 5.92
CA LYS A 193 -2.22 21.21 6.35
C LYS A 193 -2.22 19.72 6.04
N ILE A 194 -2.40 18.87 7.03
CA ILE A 194 -2.69 17.44 6.80
C ILE A 194 -4.20 17.29 6.67
N ALA A 195 -4.73 16.45 5.79
CA ALA A 195 -6.18 16.22 5.72
C ALA A 195 -6.50 14.77 5.35
N VAL A 196 -7.52 14.18 5.98
CA VAL A 196 -8.07 12.88 5.56
C VAL A 196 -9.27 13.10 4.66
N GLY A 197 -9.23 12.59 3.43
CA GLY A 197 -10.29 12.82 2.46
C GLY A 197 -9.91 12.44 1.03
N SER A 198 -10.71 12.91 0.08
CA SER A 198 -10.49 12.64 -1.35
C SER A 198 -9.85 13.84 -2.01
N ILE A 199 -8.63 13.67 -2.54
CA ILE A 199 -7.88 14.75 -3.19
C ILE A 199 -8.58 15.32 -4.43
N ILE A 200 -9.47 14.56 -5.08
CA ILE A 200 -10.29 15.05 -6.20
C ILE A 200 -11.29 16.16 -5.81
N THR A 201 -11.57 16.32 -4.51
CA THR A 201 -12.50 17.36 -4.01
C THR A 201 -11.78 18.63 -3.53
N GLU A 202 -10.45 18.63 -3.59
CA GLU A 202 -9.63 19.72 -3.08
C GLU A 202 -9.61 20.92 -4.02
N ARG A 203 -9.42 22.11 -3.44
CA ARG A 203 -9.24 23.36 -4.18
C ARG A 203 -7.89 23.97 -3.82
N ALA A 204 -7.05 24.10 -4.84
CA ALA A 204 -5.76 24.77 -4.79
C ALA A 204 -5.36 25.17 -6.21
N ASP A 205 -4.34 26.02 -6.33
CA ASP A 205 -3.81 26.43 -7.62
C ASP A 205 -3.16 25.24 -8.35
N VAL A 206 -2.56 24.30 -7.59
CA VAL A 206 -1.94 23.08 -8.12
C VAL A 206 -2.36 21.85 -7.31
N ILE A 207 -2.78 20.79 -8.02
CA ILE A 207 -3.02 19.46 -7.45
C ILE A 207 -2.05 18.47 -8.06
N VAL A 208 -1.31 17.76 -7.20
CA VAL A 208 -0.29 16.79 -7.64
C VAL A 208 -0.91 15.42 -7.84
N ASN A 209 -0.65 14.81 -9.00
CA ASN A 209 -1.11 13.46 -9.34
C ASN A 209 0.06 12.46 -9.27
N SER A 210 -0.25 11.19 -8.97
CA SER A 210 0.66 10.06 -9.12
C SER A 210 0.08 9.12 -10.17
N CYS A 211 0.79 9.00 -11.29
CA CYS A 211 0.37 8.23 -12.45
C CYS A 211 1.49 7.31 -12.94
N PRO A 212 1.15 6.27 -13.73
CA PRO A 212 2.16 5.43 -14.34
C PRO A 212 2.95 6.16 -15.44
N SER A 213 4.10 5.58 -15.83
CA SER A 213 4.99 6.16 -16.85
C SER A 213 4.39 6.28 -18.24
N ASP A 214 3.47 5.38 -18.60
CA ASP A 214 2.74 5.48 -19.86
C ASP A 214 1.72 6.64 -19.88
N MET A 215 1.54 7.35 -18.76
CA MET A 215 0.62 8.46 -18.58
C MET A 215 -0.84 8.15 -18.95
N LYS A 216 -1.21 6.86 -18.99
CA LYS A 216 -2.59 6.43 -19.19
C LYS A 216 -3.31 6.40 -17.86
N LEU A 217 -4.12 7.43 -17.64
CA LEU A 217 -4.76 7.69 -16.35
C LEU A 217 -5.89 6.70 -16.05
N ASP A 218 -6.59 6.21 -17.06
CA ASP A 218 -7.73 5.29 -16.95
C ASP A 218 -7.32 3.81 -16.86
N ALA A 219 -6.09 3.47 -17.26
CA ALA A 219 -5.61 2.11 -17.42
C ALA A 219 -5.52 1.31 -16.10
N ARG A 220 -5.39 1.98 -14.95
CA ARG A 220 -5.17 1.34 -13.65
C ARG A 220 -6.01 1.96 -12.53
N PRO A 221 -6.61 1.15 -11.63
CA PRO A 221 -7.31 1.68 -10.46
C PRO A 221 -6.36 2.45 -9.54
N GLY A 222 -6.84 3.52 -8.93
CA GLY A 222 -6.07 4.35 -8.01
C GLY A 222 -6.25 5.85 -8.29
N LEU A 223 -5.29 6.64 -7.82
CA LEU A 223 -5.37 8.10 -7.88
C LEU A 223 -5.47 8.65 -9.30
N ALA A 224 -4.66 8.13 -10.23
CA ALA A 224 -4.67 8.56 -11.63
C ALA A 224 -6.04 8.39 -12.28
N LYS A 225 -6.70 7.24 -12.07
CA LYS A 225 -8.03 6.96 -12.59
C LYS A 225 -9.09 7.83 -11.93
N ALA A 226 -9.03 8.04 -10.62
CA ALA A 226 -9.96 8.93 -9.93
C ALA A 226 -9.85 10.39 -10.44
N MET A 227 -8.63 10.86 -10.73
CA MET A 227 -8.41 12.18 -11.34
C MET A 227 -8.97 12.25 -12.76
N TYR A 228 -8.76 11.21 -13.57
CA TYR A 228 -9.35 11.10 -14.92
C TYR A 228 -10.88 11.11 -14.88
N GLU A 229 -11.49 10.33 -14.00
CA GLU A 229 -12.95 10.28 -13.87
C GLU A 229 -13.54 11.62 -13.41
N ALA A 230 -12.82 12.36 -12.56
CA ALA A 230 -13.24 13.69 -12.10
C ALA A 230 -13.04 14.79 -13.15
N ALA A 231 -11.93 14.76 -13.90
CA ALA A 231 -11.58 15.79 -14.89
C ALA A 231 -12.19 15.54 -16.28
N GLY A 232 -12.57 14.29 -16.58
CA GLY A 232 -13.07 13.86 -17.88
C GLY A 232 -11.95 13.57 -18.90
N SER A 233 -12.35 13.09 -20.08
CA SER A 233 -11.43 12.64 -21.13
C SER A 233 -10.52 13.73 -21.70
N GLY A 234 -10.88 15.00 -21.54
CA GLY A 234 -10.04 16.14 -21.96
C GLY A 234 -8.67 16.16 -21.28
N LEU A 235 -8.59 15.73 -20.02
CA LEU A 235 -7.32 15.64 -19.29
C LEU A 235 -6.37 14.63 -19.95
N GLN A 236 -6.88 13.48 -20.39
CA GLN A 236 -6.05 12.48 -21.09
C GLN A 236 -5.62 13.00 -22.47
N ALA A 237 -6.50 13.72 -23.17
CA ALA A 237 -6.17 14.30 -24.47
C ALA A 237 -5.05 15.35 -24.37
N GLU A 238 -5.10 16.23 -23.36
CA GLU A 238 -4.05 17.23 -23.10
C GLU A 238 -2.71 16.57 -22.74
N ILE A 239 -2.75 15.51 -21.92
CA ILE A 239 -1.57 14.72 -21.56
C ILE A 239 -1.00 14.00 -22.79
N ASP A 240 -1.83 13.39 -23.62
CA ASP A 240 -1.39 12.68 -24.83
C ASP A 240 -0.81 13.66 -25.87
N GLN A 241 -1.33 14.89 -25.95
CA GLN A 241 -0.78 15.94 -26.79
C GLN A 241 0.58 16.45 -26.28
N THR A 242 0.70 16.65 -24.97
CA THR A 242 1.91 17.22 -24.35
C THR A 242 3.02 16.18 -24.18
N TYR A 243 2.63 14.94 -23.90
CA TYR A 243 3.50 13.79 -23.62
C TYR A 243 3.09 12.58 -24.47
N PRO A 244 3.22 12.66 -25.81
CA PRO A 244 2.73 11.61 -26.73
C PRO A 244 3.41 10.25 -26.56
N ASN A 245 4.58 10.22 -25.92
CA ASN A 245 5.33 9.00 -25.62
C ASN A 245 5.30 8.64 -24.12
N GLY A 246 4.35 9.22 -23.37
CA GLY A 246 4.34 9.21 -21.91
C GLY A 246 5.49 10.02 -21.31
N ILE A 247 5.74 9.81 -20.02
CA ILE A 247 6.95 10.28 -19.35
C ILE A 247 7.79 9.08 -18.94
N LYS A 248 9.11 9.22 -19.00
CA LYS A 248 9.96 8.27 -18.29
C LYS A 248 9.64 8.41 -16.81
N ILE A 249 9.64 7.28 -16.08
CA ILE A 249 9.58 7.31 -14.61
C ILE A 249 10.62 8.33 -14.13
N GLY A 250 10.13 9.43 -13.56
CA GLY A 250 10.97 10.52 -13.11
C GLY A 250 11.27 11.66 -14.10
N ASP A 251 10.40 11.99 -15.05
CA ASP A 251 10.59 13.28 -15.76
C ASP A 251 10.34 14.52 -14.85
N LEU A 252 9.73 14.32 -13.66
CA LEU A 252 9.82 15.22 -12.49
C LEU A 252 10.69 14.65 -11.35
N ALA A 253 11.32 13.47 -11.50
CA ALA A 253 12.06 12.78 -10.44
C ALA A 253 13.02 11.67 -10.93
N LYS A 254 13.90 11.98 -11.89
CA LYS A 254 15.01 11.12 -12.30
C LYS A 254 16.28 11.96 -12.28
N GLU A 255 16.91 11.98 -11.11
CA GLU A 255 18.34 11.70 -11.10
C GLU A 255 18.42 10.19 -10.91
N SER A 256 18.92 9.44 -11.90
CA SER A 256 18.93 7.98 -11.82
C SER A 256 19.60 7.51 -10.52
N GLY A 257 18.98 6.50 -9.88
CA GLY A 257 19.49 5.73 -8.74
C GLY A 257 19.46 6.38 -7.35
N MET A 258 18.64 7.39 -7.11
CA MET A 258 18.35 7.78 -5.72
C MET A 258 17.57 6.67 -5.01
N LEU A 259 17.80 6.50 -3.69
CA LEU A 259 16.96 5.63 -2.86
C LEU A 259 15.47 5.99 -3.08
N PRO A 260 14.52 5.03 -3.09
CA PRO A 260 13.12 5.31 -3.39
C PRO A 260 12.52 6.45 -2.54
N GLU A 261 12.89 6.54 -1.26
CA GLU A 261 12.49 7.63 -0.37
C GLU A 261 13.09 8.99 -0.74
N LYS A 262 14.28 9.00 -1.34
CA LYS A 262 14.95 10.20 -1.81
C LYS A 262 14.44 10.63 -3.19
N VAL A 263 13.99 9.69 -4.04
CA VAL A 263 13.20 10.00 -5.25
C VAL A 263 11.91 10.71 -4.85
N LEU A 264 11.22 10.21 -3.81
CA LEU A 264 10.03 10.85 -3.25
C LEU A 264 10.34 12.27 -2.73
N GLN A 265 11.41 12.44 -1.95
CA GLN A 265 11.84 13.75 -1.47
C GLN A 265 12.10 14.72 -2.64
N ASN A 266 12.86 14.29 -3.66
CA ASN A 266 13.21 15.12 -4.80
C ASN A 266 11.99 15.47 -5.68
N PHE A 267 11.06 14.54 -5.85
CA PHE A 267 9.81 14.81 -6.55
C PHE A 267 9.05 15.96 -5.89
N VAL A 268 8.86 15.89 -4.56
CA VAL A 268 8.21 16.96 -3.79
C VAL A 268 8.97 18.27 -3.95
N THR A 269 10.30 18.27 -3.80
CA THR A 269 11.11 19.48 -4.00
C THR A 269 10.90 20.10 -5.38
N LYS A 270 10.88 19.30 -6.44
CA LYS A 270 10.68 19.80 -7.82
C LYS A 270 9.28 20.36 -8.02
N CYS A 271 8.24 19.74 -7.47
CA CYS A 271 6.88 20.30 -7.49
C CYS A 271 6.84 21.67 -6.79
N LEU A 272 7.51 21.82 -5.64
CA LEU A 272 7.55 23.10 -4.90
C LEU A 272 8.33 24.19 -5.65
N VAL A 273 9.46 23.83 -6.28
CA VAL A 273 10.25 24.76 -7.10
C VAL A 273 9.45 25.22 -8.33
N GLU A 274 8.76 24.32 -9.02
CA GLU A 274 7.93 24.69 -10.17
C GLU A 274 6.72 25.54 -9.73
N ALA A 275 6.10 25.23 -8.59
CA ALA A 275 5.03 26.05 -8.02
C ALA A 275 5.52 27.49 -7.75
N LYS A 276 6.70 27.66 -7.14
CA LYS A 276 7.31 28.99 -6.93
C LYS A 276 7.57 29.71 -8.24
N LYS A 277 8.14 29.03 -9.24
CA LYS A 277 8.42 29.60 -10.57
C LYS A 277 7.14 30.14 -11.25
N ASN A 278 6.02 29.46 -11.05
CA ASN A 278 4.71 29.86 -11.56
C ASN A 278 3.92 30.77 -10.59
N SER A 279 4.56 31.31 -9.55
CA SER A 279 3.96 32.22 -8.56
C SER A 279 2.69 31.68 -7.88
N VAL A 280 2.61 30.35 -7.73
CA VAL A 280 1.50 29.64 -7.07
C VAL A 280 1.47 29.96 -5.57
N GLN A 281 0.28 30.07 -4.99
CA GLN A 281 0.06 30.30 -3.56
C GLN A 281 -0.30 29.02 -2.79
N SER A 282 -0.93 28.04 -3.46
CA SER A 282 -1.41 26.80 -2.84
C SER A 282 -1.12 25.55 -3.68
N ILE A 283 -0.56 24.52 -3.03
CA ILE A 283 -0.31 23.21 -3.66
C ILE A 283 -0.86 22.07 -2.78
N VAL A 284 -1.47 21.07 -3.42
CA VAL A 284 -2.02 19.89 -2.77
C VAL A 284 -1.27 18.65 -3.22
N PHE A 285 -0.74 17.88 -2.27
CA PHE A 285 -0.13 16.58 -2.47
C PHE A 285 -1.03 15.45 -1.97
N PRO A 286 -1.09 14.30 -2.63
CA PRO A 286 -1.58 13.08 -2.00
C PRO A 286 -0.54 12.56 -0.99
N ALA A 287 -0.89 11.56 -0.19
CA ALA A 287 0.07 10.80 0.63
C ALA A 287 1.03 9.96 -0.23
N LEU A 288 1.93 10.64 -0.94
CA LEU A 288 2.83 10.05 -1.93
C LEU A 288 3.64 8.88 -1.35
N GLY A 289 3.79 7.83 -2.16
CA GLY A 289 4.54 6.62 -1.78
C GLY A 289 3.76 5.62 -0.90
N THR A 290 2.70 6.02 -0.21
CA THR A 290 1.99 5.13 0.75
C THR A 290 1.02 4.14 0.10
N GLY A 291 0.56 4.41 -1.13
CA GLY A 291 -0.36 3.58 -1.89
C GLY A 291 0.31 2.37 -2.57
N PHE A 292 0.38 2.38 -3.91
CA PHE A 292 0.96 1.28 -4.70
C PHE A 292 2.42 0.97 -4.36
N LEU A 293 3.23 2.02 -4.10
CA LEU A 293 4.64 1.87 -3.72
C LEU A 293 4.85 1.39 -2.27
N LYS A 294 3.78 1.39 -1.47
CA LYS A 294 3.69 0.82 -0.13
C LYS A 294 4.72 1.36 0.88
N PHE A 295 5.31 2.54 0.71
CA PHE A 295 6.30 3.09 1.66
C PHE A 295 5.74 3.09 3.09
N PRO A 296 6.58 2.83 4.13
CA PRO A 296 6.12 2.98 5.51
C PRO A 296 5.61 4.41 5.73
N PRO A 297 4.46 4.60 6.41
CA PRO A 297 3.90 5.90 6.75
C PRO A 297 4.94 6.94 7.19
N LYS A 298 5.76 6.57 8.18
CA LYS A 298 6.81 7.43 8.74
C LYS A 298 7.90 7.78 7.74
N THR A 299 8.31 6.84 6.89
CA THR A 299 9.34 7.10 5.87
C THR A 299 8.82 8.07 4.81
N ALA A 300 7.59 7.85 4.33
CA ALA A 300 6.96 8.75 3.37
C ALA A 300 6.79 10.15 3.96
N ALA A 301 6.17 10.23 5.14
CA ALA A 301 5.97 11.49 5.87
C ALA A 301 7.28 12.24 6.10
N SER A 302 8.32 11.58 6.63
CA SER A 302 9.59 12.24 6.95
C SER A 302 10.27 12.81 5.70
N ASN A 303 10.23 12.10 4.56
CA ASN A 303 10.84 12.59 3.32
C ASN A 303 10.05 13.72 2.68
N VAL A 304 8.71 13.65 2.68
CA VAL A 304 7.87 14.75 2.17
C VAL A 304 8.03 16.00 3.03
N ILE A 305 7.93 15.88 4.36
CA ILE A 305 8.09 17.02 5.27
C ILE A 305 9.52 17.57 5.23
N LYS A 306 10.54 16.71 5.09
CA LYS A 306 11.93 17.16 4.90
C LYS A 306 12.11 17.97 3.62
N ALA A 307 11.51 17.55 2.49
CA ALA A 307 11.52 18.33 1.26
C ALA A 307 10.91 19.73 1.46
N ILE A 308 9.79 19.82 2.18
CA ILE A 308 9.12 21.10 2.47
C ILE A 308 10.02 22.00 3.33
N ARG A 309 10.66 21.45 4.38
CA ARG A 309 11.60 22.20 5.23
C ARG A 309 12.81 22.72 4.46
N GLU A 310 13.44 21.87 3.65
CA GLU A 310 14.58 22.25 2.82
C GLU A 310 14.17 23.30 1.77
N PHE A 311 12.99 23.15 1.15
CA PHE A 311 12.46 24.14 0.23
C PHE A 311 12.30 25.50 0.91
N GLU A 312 11.60 25.56 2.05
CA GLU A 312 11.38 26.82 2.78
C GLU A 312 12.70 27.47 3.18
N THR A 313 13.66 26.68 3.68
CA THR A 313 14.98 27.18 4.10
C THR A 313 15.74 27.82 2.93
N ASN A 314 15.68 27.22 1.73
CA ASN A 314 16.44 27.66 0.56
C ASN A 314 15.70 28.69 -0.31
N ASN A 315 14.41 28.92 -0.08
CA ASN A 315 13.56 29.68 -1.00
C ASN A 315 12.72 30.77 -0.35
N SER A 316 12.87 31.06 0.95
CA SER A 316 12.15 32.12 1.63
C SER A 316 12.70 33.52 1.27
N PRO A 317 11.84 34.53 0.99
CA PRO A 317 10.37 34.46 0.96
C PRO A 317 9.85 33.78 -0.31
N SER A 318 8.85 32.90 -0.15
CA SER A 318 8.15 32.24 -1.26
C SER A 318 6.74 32.83 -1.46
N THR A 319 6.25 32.80 -2.70
CA THR A 319 4.83 33.07 -3.02
C THR A 319 3.92 31.98 -2.48
N LEU A 320 4.45 30.77 -2.31
CA LEU A 320 3.74 29.62 -1.79
C LEU A 320 3.41 29.84 -0.30
N LYS A 321 2.12 29.87 0.04
CA LYS A 321 1.63 30.08 1.41
C LYS A 321 1.05 28.84 2.04
N THR A 322 0.47 27.94 1.22
CA THR A 322 -0.22 26.77 1.72
C THR A 322 0.21 25.50 0.99
N ILE A 323 0.59 24.49 1.76
CA ILE A 323 0.79 23.12 1.28
C ILE A 323 -0.22 22.23 2.00
N LYS A 324 -1.05 21.51 1.26
CA LYS A 324 -1.99 20.53 1.84
C LYS A 324 -1.58 19.11 1.46
N ILE A 325 -1.55 18.20 2.41
CA ILE A 325 -1.27 16.77 2.21
C ILE A 325 -2.55 16.00 2.48
N VAL A 326 -3.11 15.37 1.45
CA VAL A 326 -4.37 14.63 1.52
C VAL A 326 -4.15 13.13 1.56
N ILE A 327 -4.68 12.53 2.62
CA ILE A 327 -4.59 11.11 2.94
C ILE A 327 -5.94 10.50 2.59
N PHE A 328 -5.91 9.53 1.67
CA PHE A 328 -7.14 8.89 1.22
C PHE A 328 -7.73 8.01 2.32
N GLY A 329 -8.88 8.42 2.88
CA GLY A 329 -9.56 7.71 3.98
C GLY A 329 -10.22 6.38 3.58
N GLY A 330 -10.08 5.93 2.33
CA GLY A 330 -10.67 4.68 1.83
C GLY A 330 -9.77 3.44 1.95
N THR A 331 -8.55 3.55 2.50
CA THR A 331 -7.68 2.40 2.79
C THR A 331 -7.84 1.92 4.24
N ASN A 332 -7.20 0.82 4.65
CA ASN A 332 -7.23 0.37 6.05
C ASN A 332 -6.09 0.97 6.91
N ASP A 333 -5.13 1.65 6.29
CA ASP A 333 -3.90 2.17 6.90
C ASP A 333 -3.85 3.71 7.02
N TRP A 334 -4.90 4.42 6.58
CA TRP A 334 -4.91 5.89 6.56
C TRP A 334 -4.62 6.54 7.92
N SER A 335 -5.05 5.95 9.03
CA SER A 335 -4.80 6.48 10.38
C SER A 335 -3.31 6.46 10.72
N SER A 336 -2.60 5.40 10.32
CA SER A 336 -1.14 5.29 10.52
C SER A 336 -0.37 6.28 9.62
N VAL A 337 -0.87 6.51 8.40
CA VAL A 337 -0.34 7.52 7.48
C VAL A 337 -0.52 8.91 8.07
N GLU A 338 -1.71 9.21 8.55
CA GLU A 338 -2.03 10.49 9.16
C GLU A 338 -1.21 10.78 10.40
N GLN A 339 -1.13 9.82 11.33
CA GLN A 339 -0.31 9.95 12.52
C GLN A 339 1.16 10.24 12.16
N ALA A 340 1.69 9.59 11.12
CA ALA A 340 3.05 9.82 10.66
C ALA A 340 3.26 11.25 10.11
N TYR A 341 2.38 11.74 9.23
CA TYR A 341 2.48 13.09 8.68
C TYR A 341 2.29 14.17 9.75
N THR A 342 1.31 13.97 10.64
CA THR A 342 1.05 14.84 11.78
C THR A 342 2.27 14.90 12.71
N SER A 343 2.85 13.76 13.07
CA SER A 343 4.04 13.72 13.95
C SER A 343 5.26 14.39 13.32
N GLU A 344 5.49 14.15 12.02
CA GLU A 344 6.64 14.71 11.33
C GLU A 344 6.50 16.23 11.18
N VAL A 345 5.32 16.77 10.85
CA VAL A 345 5.13 18.22 10.67
C VAL A 345 5.21 19.00 11.99
N THR A 346 4.75 18.43 13.11
CA THR A 346 4.81 19.09 14.43
C THR A 346 6.17 19.00 15.13
N SER A 347 7.06 18.13 14.66
CA SER A 347 8.39 17.98 15.27
C SER A 347 9.23 19.25 15.09
N THR A 348 9.68 19.83 16.21
CA THR A 348 10.46 21.08 16.25
C THR A 348 11.89 20.84 15.81
N GLY A 349 12.16 20.87 14.50
CA GLY A 349 13.38 21.40 13.87
C GLY A 349 14.78 20.94 14.34
N LYS A 350 14.92 20.09 15.35
CA LYS A 350 16.10 19.28 15.58
C LYS A 350 15.96 18.23 14.51
N GLY A 351 16.65 18.48 13.40
CA GLY A 351 16.98 17.41 12.50
C GLY A 351 17.33 16.22 13.37
N ALA A 352 16.68 15.10 13.11
CA ALA A 352 17.53 13.99 12.77
C ALA A 352 18.46 14.56 11.69
N THR A 353 19.61 15.09 12.13
CA THR A 353 20.83 14.57 11.57
C THR A 353 20.49 13.10 11.44
N ALA A 354 20.38 12.64 10.19
CA ALA A 354 21.02 11.38 9.97
C ALA A 354 22.35 11.57 10.72
N SER A 355 22.44 10.96 11.91
CA SER A 355 23.58 10.09 12.03
C SER A 355 23.56 9.41 10.67
N VAL A 356 24.51 9.82 9.84
CA VAL A 356 25.34 8.83 9.22
C VAL A 356 25.56 7.89 10.39
N ALA A 357 24.65 6.92 10.55
CA ALA A 357 24.95 5.73 11.28
C ALA A 357 26.20 5.37 10.54
N GLN A 358 27.35 5.62 11.18
CA GLN A 358 28.58 4.97 10.77
C GLN A 358 28.10 3.59 10.43
N ALA A 359 28.25 3.21 9.15
CA ALA A 359 27.86 1.90 8.68
C ALA A 359 28.27 0.97 9.82
N PRO A 360 27.31 0.27 10.48
CA PRO A 360 27.64 -0.46 11.69
C PRO A 360 28.91 -1.21 11.34
N SER A 361 29.98 -0.99 12.12
CA SER A 361 31.33 -1.40 11.74
C SER A 361 31.40 -2.91 11.44
N GLN A 362 30.34 -3.63 11.78
CA GLN A 362 29.99 -4.96 11.32
C GLN A 362 28.58 -4.99 10.72
N ILE A 363 28.46 -5.62 9.54
CA ILE A 363 27.19 -6.03 8.93
C ILE A 363 26.44 -6.91 9.96
N PRO A 364 25.15 -6.63 10.27
CA PRO A 364 24.40 -7.44 11.22
C PRO A 364 24.36 -8.92 10.81
N LYS A 365 24.33 -9.83 11.79
CA LYS A 365 24.30 -11.27 11.53
C LYS A 365 23.05 -11.66 10.71
N ARG A 366 23.25 -12.47 9.66
CA ARG A 366 22.16 -13.07 8.86
C ARG A 366 21.11 -13.77 9.73
N GLY A 367 19.88 -13.82 9.22
CA GLY A 367 18.71 -14.35 9.93
C GLY A 367 18.19 -13.48 11.09
N THR A 368 18.81 -12.34 11.38
CA THR A 368 18.31 -11.41 12.42
C THR A 368 17.41 -10.32 11.83
N ARG A 369 16.49 -9.79 12.64
CA ARG A 369 15.68 -8.63 12.25
C ARG A 369 16.54 -7.40 11.91
N ALA A 370 17.67 -7.22 12.60
CA ALA A 370 18.64 -6.16 12.29
C ALA A 370 19.24 -6.31 10.88
N TYR A 371 19.52 -7.55 10.45
CA TYR A 371 19.98 -7.82 9.08
C TYR A 371 18.92 -7.49 8.04
N LEU A 372 17.65 -7.87 8.26
CA LEU A 372 16.55 -7.51 7.36
C LEU A 372 16.42 -5.98 7.21
N GLY A 373 16.50 -5.26 8.34
CA GLY A 373 16.44 -3.79 8.35
C GLY A 373 17.64 -3.13 7.70
N HIS A 374 18.83 -3.75 7.78
CA HIS A 374 20.04 -3.30 7.09
C HIS A 374 19.92 -3.50 5.58
N LYS A 375 19.56 -4.70 5.11
CA LYS A 375 19.44 -5.03 3.68
C LYS A 375 18.38 -4.21 2.96
N TYR A 376 17.26 -3.90 3.62
CA TYR A 376 16.24 -3.00 3.06
C TYR A 376 16.78 -1.57 2.84
N LYS A 377 17.67 -1.06 3.70
CA LYS A 377 18.21 0.31 3.64
C LYS A 377 19.53 0.42 2.86
N GLU A 378 20.15 -0.72 2.54
CA GLU A 378 21.42 -0.79 1.82
C GLU A 378 21.24 -0.23 0.41
N GLU A 379 22.18 0.60 -0.05
CA GLU A 379 22.22 1.03 -1.44
C GLU A 379 22.76 -0.12 -2.32
N PRO A 380 21.97 -0.65 -3.27
CA PRO A 380 22.37 -1.81 -4.05
C PRO A 380 23.61 -1.55 -4.89
N ARG A 381 24.53 -2.51 -4.90
CA ARG A 381 25.71 -2.55 -5.76
C ARG A 381 25.62 -3.72 -6.74
N THR A 382 26.35 -3.63 -7.84
CA THR A 382 26.48 -4.76 -8.75
C THR A 382 27.25 -5.89 -8.07
N PRO A 383 27.02 -7.15 -8.45
CA PRO A 383 27.75 -8.26 -7.84
C PRO A 383 29.26 -8.17 -8.04
N SER A 384 30.04 -8.59 -7.05
CA SER A 384 31.52 -8.53 -7.08
C SER A 384 32.14 -9.34 -8.21
N TYR A 385 31.47 -10.40 -8.68
CA TYR A 385 31.92 -11.23 -9.78
C TYR A 385 31.57 -10.66 -11.17
N TRP A 386 30.86 -9.53 -11.26
CA TRP A 386 30.64 -8.87 -12.55
C TRP A 386 31.93 -8.22 -13.07
N THR A 387 32.12 -8.32 -14.38
CA THR A 387 33.36 -7.94 -15.08
C THR A 387 33.24 -6.60 -15.79
N HIS A 388 32.06 -6.28 -16.32
CA HIS A 388 31.78 -5.06 -17.04
C HIS A 388 31.26 -3.97 -16.09
N PHE A 389 30.16 -4.22 -15.40
CA PHE A 389 29.64 -3.30 -14.38
C PHE A 389 30.16 -3.68 -12.99
N LYS A 390 31.41 -3.33 -12.71
CA LYS A 390 32.13 -3.68 -11.48
C LYS A 390 31.48 -3.13 -10.20
N ASN A 391 31.60 -3.86 -9.09
CA ASN A 391 31.01 -3.54 -7.76
C ASN A 391 31.64 -2.31 -7.06
N ASN A 392 32.71 -1.73 -7.63
CA ASN A 392 33.25 -0.47 -7.11
C ASN A 392 32.23 0.68 -7.19
N LYS A 393 31.21 0.54 -8.04
CA LYS A 393 30.10 1.47 -8.17
C LYS A 393 28.78 0.86 -7.68
N THR A 394 27.88 1.71 -7.20
CA THR A 394 26.49 1.33 -6.96
C THR A 394 25.75 1.12 -8.28
N ILE A 395 24.59 0.43 -8.24
CA ILE A 395 23.76 0.26 -9.44
C ILE A 395 23.35 1.64 -9.99
N LYS A 396 23.04 2.58 -9.09
CA LYS A 396 22.81 3.99 -9.38
C LYS A 396 23.91 4.58 -10.25
N GLU A 397 25.15 4.47 -9.78
CA GLU A 397 26.30 5.10 -10.42
C GLU A 397 26.52 4.52 -11.81
N TRP A 398 26.28 3.23 -12.02
CA TRP A 398 26.27 2.65 -13.36
C TRP A 398 25.14 3.22 -14.22
N ASN A 399 23.92 3.33 -13.70
CA ASN A 399 22.78 3.87 -14.44
C ASN A 399 22.89 5.37 -14.79
N THR A 400 23.67 6.15 -14.04
CA THR A 400 23.93 7.56 -14.35
C THR A 400 25.15 7.76 -15.24
N THR A 401 26.14 6.87 -15.20
CA THR A 401 27.42 7.04 -15.92
C THR A 401 27.54 6.20 -17.19
N GLN A 402 26.75 5.13 -17.34
CA GLN A 402 26.77 4.29 -18.54
C GLN A 402 26.22 5.04 -19.74
N LYS A 403 27.03 5.09 -20.82
CA LYS A 403 26.61 5.58 -22.13
C LYS A 403 26.52 4.39 -23.09
N GLY A 404 25.38 4.19 -23.73
CA GLY A 404 25.17 3.10 -24.69
C GLY A 404 24.38 1.92 -24.12
N ILE A 405 24.70 0.72 -24.59
CA ILE A 405 23.95 -0.50 -24.29
C ILE A 405 24.05 -0.82 -22.77
N PRO A 406 22.92 -1.02 -22.06
CA PRO A 406 22.89 -1.20 -20.61
C PRO A 406 23.19 -2.65 -20.18
N TYR A 407 23.74 -3.46 -21.07
CA TYR A 407 24.06 -4.85 -20.77
C TYR A 407 25.29 -5.35 -21.51
N LYS A 408 25.92 -6.38 -20.94
CA LYS A 408 27.02 -7.13 -21.53
C LYS A 408 26.78 -8.61 -21.33
N VAL A 409 26.99 -9.38 -22.41
CA VAL A 409 27.05 -10.84 -22.37
C VAL A 409 28.50 -11.26 -22.53
N SER A 410 28.98 -12.12 -21.63
CA SER A 410 30.38 -12.57 -21.59
C SER A 410 30.45 -14.03 -21.16
N SER A 411 31.43 -14.77 -21.67
CA SER A 411 31.74 -16.11 -21.16
C SER A 411 32.05 -16.08 -19.66
N VAL A 412 31.58 -17.10 -18.95
CA VAL A 412 31.88 -17.25 -17.52
C VAL A 412 33.30 -17.77 -17.30
N ASP A 413 33.86 -17.52 -16.11
CA ASP A 413 35.11 -18.14 -15.67
C ASP A 413 34.95 -19.65 -15.46
N GLN A 414 36.09 -20.37 -15.39
CA GLN A 414 36.11 -21.83 -15.31
C GLN A 414 35.42 -22.38 -14.05
N LYS A 415 35.40 -21.63 -12.96
CA LYS A 415 34.78 -22.07 -11.70
C LYS A 415 33.27 -21.99 -11.80
N THR A 416 32.75 -20.84 -12.26
CA THR A 416 31.34 -20.65 -12.57
C THR A 416 30.86 -21.68 -13.60
N TYR A 417 31.64 -21.93 -14.66
CA TYR A 417 31.32 -22.94 -15.67
C TYR A 417 31.14 -24.32 -15.05
N LYS A 418 32.08 -24.78 -14.22
CA LYS A 418 32.03 -26.10 -13.56
C LYS A 418 30.85 -26.22 -12.60
N SER A 419 30.57 -25.18 -11.81
CA SER A 419 29.43 -25.14 -10.87
C SER A 419 28.10 -25.31 -11.61
N ILE A 420 27.87 -24.47 -12.63
CA ILE A 420 26.63 -24.53 -13.43
C ILE A 420 26.55 -25.84 -14.22
N SER A 421 27.65 -26.33 -14.78
CA SER A 421 27.68 -27.61 -15.51
C SER A 421 27.29 -28.79 -14.63
N ARG A 422 27.75 -28.80 -13.37
CA ARG A 422 27.36 -29.82 -12.39
C ARG A 422 25.87 -29.73 -12.06
N ALA A 423 25.36 -28.53 -11.76
CA ALA A 423 23.94 -28.34 -11.47
C ALA A 423 23.06 -28.71 -12.66
N PHE A 424 23.42 -28.30 -13.87
CA PHE A 424 22.71 -28.62 -15.10
C PHE A 424 22.65 -30.14 -15.33
N SER A 425 23.80 -30.83 -15.29
CA SER A 425 23.87 -32.28 -15.52
C SER A 425 23.13 -33.07 -14.44
N SER A 426 23.31 -32.73 -13.15
CA SER A 426 22.64 -33.40 -12.03
C SER A 426 21.11 -33.21 -12.03
N THR A 427 20.62 -32.20 -12.74
CA THR A 427 19.19 -31.90 -12.87
C THR A 427 18.60 -32.31 -14.23
N GLY A 428 19.30 -33.18 -14.96
CA GLY A 428 18.83 -33.79 -16.21
C GLY A 428 19.09 -32.98 -17.48
N GLY A 429 19.94 -31.96 -17.41
CA GLY A 429 20.39 -31.21 -18.58
C GLY A 429 21.32 -32.04 -19.49
N SER A 430 21.30 -31.72 -20.78
CA SER A 430 22.12 -32.39 -21.80
C SER A 430 23.55 -31.81 -21.86
N THR A 431 24.24 -31.91 -23.00
CA THR A 431 25.66 -31.53 -23.09
C THR A 431 25.79 -30.03 -23.31
N ILE A 432 26.46 -29.33 -22.38
CA ILE A 432 26.70 -27.89 -22.47
C ILE A 432 27.70 -27.59 -23.60
N VAL A 433 27.34 -26.61 -24.43
CA VAL A 433 28.21 -26.01 -25.45
C VAL A 433 28.94 -24.79 -24.86
N ARG A 434 28.19 -23.90 -24.19
CA ARG A 434 28.76 -22.73 -23.50
C ARG A 434 27.80 -22.18 -22.46
N ILE A 435 28.37 -21.43 -21.51
CA ILE A 435 27.64 -20.66 -20.50
C ILE A 435 28.13 -19.22 -20.56
N GLU A 436 27.19 -18.29 -20.65
CA GLU A 436 27.45 -16.86 -20.75
C GLU A 436 26.75 -16.15 -19.59
N ARG A 437 27.44 -15.23 -18.91
CA ARG A 437 26.85 -14.32 -17.91
C ARG A 437 26.26 -13.12 -18.62
N ILE A 438 25.06 -12.75 -18.17
CA ILE A 438 24.38 -11.52 -18.56
C ILE A 438 24.57 -10.56 -17.40
N GLU A 439 25.26 -9.45 -17.68
CA GLU A 439 25.37 -8.31 -16.79
C GLU A 439 24.48 -7.23 -17.38
N ASN A 440 23.23 -7.09 -16.92
CA ASN A 440 22.28 -6.08 -17.38
C ASN A 440 21.90 -5.18 -16.20
N ILE A 441 22.40 -3.94 -16.21
CA ILE A 441 22.27 -3.06 -15.05
C ILE A 441 20.83 -2.63 -14.79
N LEU A 442 20.02 -2.47 -15.83
CA LEU A 442 18.61 -2.03 -15.71
C LEU A 442 17.74 -3.15 -15.17
N LEU A 443 17.89 -4.37 -15.69
CA LEU A 443 17.15 -5.53 -15.19
C LEU A 443 17.57 -5.89 -13.76
N PHE A 444 18.86 -5.74 -13.46
CA PHE A 444 19.35 -6.00 -12.11
C PHE A 444 18.87 -4.94 -11.10
N GLU A 445 18.72 -3.67 -11.52
CA GLU A 445 18.08 -2.64 -10.69
C GLU A 445 16.64 -3.01 -10.32
N GLN A 446 15.82 -3.38 -11.31
CA GLN A 446 14.43 -3.80 -11.08
C GLN A 446 14.35 -4.99 -10.12
N TYR A 447 15.21 -5.99 -10.34
CA TYR A 447 15.34 -7.15 -9.47
C TYR A 447 15.70 -6.78 -8.02
N MET A 448 16.71 -5.93 -7.84
CA MET A 448 17.15 -5.52 -6.52
C MET A 448 16.10 -4.68 -5.79
N GLN A 449 15.29 -3.88 -6.49
CA GLN A 449 14.16 -3.17 -5.91
C GLN A 449 13.12 -4.14 -5.34
N GLU A 450 12.81 -5.23 -6.04
CA GLU A 450 11.90 -6.27 -5.53
C GLU A 450 12.49 -7.05 -4.36
N CYS A 451 13.80 -7.34 -4.37
CA CYS A 451 14.49 -7.92 -3.22
C CYS A 451 14.41 -7.00 -1.99
N GLN A 452 14.69 -5.70 -2.15
CA GLN A 452 14.56 -4.72 -1.07
C GLN A 452 13.11 -4.60 -0.57
N ARG A 453 12.11 -4.62 -1.46
CA ARG A 453 10.69 -4.64 -1.09
C ARG A 453 10.36 -5.87 -0.25
N THR A 454 10.92 -7.03 -0.60
CA THR A 454 10.72 -8.30 0.13
C THR A 454 11.42 -8.28 1.49
N PHE A 455 12.67 -7.78 1.57
CA PHE A 455 13.36 -7.55 2.84
C PHE A 455 12.59 -6.61 3.76
N ARG A 456 12.01 -5.54 3.21
CA ARG A 456 11.17 -4.60 3.96
C ARG A 456 9.93 -5.28 4.53
N LYS A 457 9.24 -6.09 3.71
CA LYS A 457 8.08 -6.88 4.14
C LYS A 457 8.46 -7.81 5.29
N ALA A 458 9.56 -8.53 5.15
CA ALA A 458 10.08 -9.43 6.18
C ALA A 458 10.48 -8.67 7.46
N TYR A 459 11.11 -7.51 7.35
CA TYR A 459 11.49 -6.66 8.49
C TYR A 459 10.27 -6.14 9.29
N VAL A 460 9.22 -5.70 8.59
CA VAL A 460 8.00 -5.15 9.19
C VAL A 460 7.17 -6.24 9.85
N THR A 461 6.92 -7.32 9.12
CA THR A 461 6.05 -8.41 9.58
C THR A 461 6.77 -9.38 10.52
N ASN A 462 8.11 -9.33 10.55
CA ASN A 462 8.96 -10.35 11.17
C ASN A 462 8.63 -11.77 10.65
N LYS A 463 8.22 -11.86 9.38
CA LYS A 463 7.75 -13.09 8.72
C LYS A 463 8.34 -13.19 7.31
N CYS A 464 8.99 -14.32 7.03
CA CYS A 464 9.28 -14.87 5.71
C CYS A 464 9.76 -16.30 5.96
N THR A 465 8.90 -17.29 5.73
CA THR A 465 9.23 -18.67 6.06
C THR A 465 10.16 -19.25 4.99
N PRO A 466 11.33 -19.80 5.35
CA PRO A 466 12.21 -20.44 4.38
C PRO A 466 11.48 -21.57 3.65
N LEU A 467 11.70 -21.74 2.34
CA LEU A 467 10.99 -22.73 1.50
C LEU A 467 10.95 -24.12 2.13
N LYS A 468 12.06 -24.58 2.71
CA LYS A 468 12.16 -25.91 3.36
C LYS A 468 11.25 -26.07 4.59
N ASP A 469 10.86 -24.97 5.21
CA ASP A 469 10.07 -24.91 6.44
C ASP A 469 8.60 -24.56 6.14
N VAL A 470 8.25 -24.26 4.88
CA VAL A 470 6.85 -24.04 4.47
C VAL A 470 6.10 -25.37 4.49
N GLN A 471 4.89 -25.37 5.03
CA GLN A 471 4.05 -26.57 5.10
C GLN A 471 3.86 -27.18 3.69
N GLN A 472 3.98 -28.51 3.61
CA GLN A 472 3.88 -29.30 2.37
C GLN A 472 5.05 -29.18 1.37
N SER A 473 6.05 -28.36 1.64
CA SER A 473 7.29 -28.28 0.84
C SER A 473 8.07 -29.59 0.85
N THR A 474 8.71 -29.94 -0.27
CA THR A 474 9.64 -31.09 -0.34
C THR A 474 11.11 -30.69 -0.08
N GLY A 475 11.34 -29.49 0.43
CA GLY A 475 12.67 -28.98 0.80
C GLY A 475 13.20 -27.89 -0.14
N ILE A 476 14.49 -27.55 0.00
CA ILE A 476 15.15 -26.52 -0.82
C ILE A 476 15.18 -26.87 -2.31
N ALA A 477 15.28 -25.86 -3.18
CA ALA A 477 15.44 -26.02 -4.63
C ALA A 477 16.61 -26.98 -4.99
N VAL A 478 16.36 -27.98 -5.85
CA VAL A 478 17.36 -29.01 -6.20
C VAL A 478 18.59 -28.41 -6.86
N THR A 479 18.42 -27.41 -7.74
CA THR A 479 19.53 -26.67 -8.38
C THR A 479 20.55 -26.19 -7.34
N MET A 480 20.07 -25.65 -6.21
CA MET A 480 20.92 -25.10 -5.14
C MET A 480 21.81 -26.13 -4.46
N LYS A 481 21.43 -27.42 -4.48
CA LYS A 481 22.22 -28.51 -3.88
C LYS A 481 23.47 -28.84 -4.69
N HIS A 482 23.51 -28.43 -5.96
CA HIS A 482 24.57 -28.80 -6.90
C HIS A 482 25.46 -27.62 -7.30
N LEU A 483 25.07 -26.39 -6.96
CA LEU A 483 25.88 -25.19 -7.14
C LEU A 483 26.94 -25.06 -6.05
N ASP A 484 28.12 -24.58 -6.42
CA ASP A 484 29.20 -24.28 -5.48
C ASP A 484 28.81 -23.10 -4.57
N LYS A 485 29.26 -23.15 -3.31
CA LYS A 485 28.94 -22.12 -2.28
C LYS A 485 29.25 -20.70 -2.72
N GLU A 486 30.36 -20.48 -3.43
CA GLU A 486 30.77 -19.15 -3.93
C GLU A 486 29.79 -18.58 -4.96
N MET A 487 29.04 -19.44 -5.65
CA MET A 487 27.98 -19.00 -6.55
C MET A 487 26.68 -18.68 -5.79
N THR A 488 26.52 -19.10 -4.54
CA THR A 488 25.27 -18.95 -3.80
C THR A 488 25.37 -18.04 -2.58
N GLU A 489 26.58 -17.69 -2.13
CA GLU A 489 26.81 -16.90 -0.91
C GLU A 489 26.22 -15.48 -0.97
N HIS A 490 26.07 -14.93 -2.17
CA HIS A 490 25.43 -13.64 -2.40
C HIS A 490 23.90 -13.70 -2.45
N LEU A 491 23.30 -14.90 -2.42
CA LEU A 491 21.84 -15.09 -2.35
C LEU A 491 21.31 -14.94 -0.92
N HIS A 492 20.03 -14.61 -0.80
CA HIS A 492 19.38 -14.32 0.45
C HIS A 492 18.27 -15.31 0.82
N ASP A 493 18.61 -16.30 1.64
CA ASP A 493 17.67 -17.27 2.23
C ASP A 493 16.52 -16.56 2.98
N GLU A 494 16.79 -15.40 3.59
CA GLU A 494 15.81 -14.60 4.32
C GLU A 494 14.63 -14.12 3.47
N ILE A 495 14.77 -14.13 2.14
CA ILE A 495 13.73 -13.74 1.18
C ILE A 495 13.48 -14.83 0.12
N ASN A 496 13.92 -16.06 0.39
CA ASN A 496 13.80 -17.21 -0.52
C ASN A 496 14.35 -16.91 -1.92
N GLU A 497 15.60 -16.45 -1.98
CA GLU A 497 16.30 -16.20 -3.24
C GLU A 497 16.99 -17.47 -3.76
N PHE A 498 16.70 -17.85 -5.01
CA PHE A 498 17.22 -19.10 -5.60
C PHE A 498 17.67 -18.91 -7.06
N TYR A 499 18.56 -19.79 -7.50
CA TYR A 499 18.79 -20.02 -8.93
C TYR A 499 17.88 -21.13 -9.45
N LEU A 500 17.15 -20.84 -10.52
CA LEU A 500 16.16 -21.74 -11.13
C LEU A 500 16.25 -21.67 -12.66
N PHE A 501 15.98 -22.78 -13.35
CA PHE A 501 16.04 -22.86 -14.80
C PHE A 501 14.77 -22.31 -15.46
N HIS A 502 14.93 -21.55 -16.54
CA HIS A 502 13.85 -21.07 -17.40
C HIS A 502 14.12 -21.44 -18.86
N GLY A 503 13.36 -22.40 -19.37
CA GLY A 503 13.41 -22.79 -20.79
C GLY A 503 12.64 -21.81 -21.66
N THR A 504 13.18 -21.48 -22.82
CA THR A 504 12.53 -20.59 -23.78
C THR A 504 12.95 -20.91 -25.21
N LYS A 505 12.27 -20.29 -26.18
CA LYS A 505 12.61 -20.42 -27.59
C LYS A 505 13.83 -19.57 -27.95
N VAL A 506 14.70 -20.09 -28.81
CA VAL A 506 15.91 -19.41 -29.29
C VAL A 506 15.60 -18.02 -29.85
N ALA A 507 14.48 -17.88 -30.55
CA ALA A 507 14.05 -16.62 -31.17
C ALA A 507 13.79 -15.46 -30.18
N VAL A 508 13.53 -15.75 -28.89
CA VAL A 508 13.22 -14.72 -27.88
C VAL A 508 14.36 -14.48 -26.89
N VAL A 509 15.45 -15.23 -26.97
CA VAL A 509 16.59 -15.13 -26.04
C VAL A 509 17.18 -13.72 -26.02
N ASP A 510 17.37 -13.11 -27.20
CA ASP A 510 17.98 -11.78 -27.29
C ASP A 510 17.07 -10.70 -26.71
N VAL A 511 15.76 -10.82 -26.91
CA VAL A 511 14.77 -9.89 -26.33
C VAL A 511 14.74 -10.03 -24.81
N ILE A 512 14.73 -11.25 -24.27
CA ILE A 512 14.74 -11.49 -22.81
C ILE A 512 16.02 -10.97 -22.17
N THR A 513 17.17 -11.16 -22.83
CA THR A 513 18.48 -10.65 -22.35
C THR A 513 18.50 -9.13 -22.23
N GLN A 514 17.79 -8.44 -23.14
CA GLN A 514 17.74 -6.98 -23.22
C GLN A 514 16.69 -6.38 -22.30
N GLN A 515 15.47 -6.93 -22.35
CA GLN A 515 14.25 -6.30 -21.82
C GLN A 515 13.69 -7.06 -20.60
N GLY A 516 14.23 -8.23 -20.28
CA GLY A 516 13.71 -9.10 -19.23
C GLY A 516 12.53 -9.93 -19.71
N LEU A 517 11.89 -10.63 -18.77
CA LEU A 517 10.71 -11.45 -19.06
C LEU A 517 9.45 -10.59 -19.06
N ASP A 518 8.53 -10.88 -19.97
CA ASP A 518 7.19 -10.30 -20.00
C ASP A 518 6.16 -11.44 -20.02
N SER A 519 5.52 -11.68 -18.87
CA SER A 519 4.52 -12.74 -18.72
C SER A 519 3.28 -12.51 -19.57
N ARG A 520 3.02 -11.28 -20.06
CA ARG A 520 1.89 -10.97 -20.95
C ARG A 520 2.07 -11.53 -22.36
N LEU A 521 3.32 -11.81 -22.75
CA LEU A 521 3.66 -12.41 -24.04
C LEU A 521 3.74 -13.94 -23.97
N ALA A 522 3.68 -14.51 -22.75
CA ALA A 522 3.76 -15.94 -22.53
C ALA A 522 2.38 -16.62 -22.66
N SER A 523 2.39 -17.88 -23.07
CA SER A 523 1.21 -18.73 -22.96
C SER A 523 0.89 -19.02 -21.48
N SER A 524 -0.39 -19.11 -21.13
CA SER A 524 -0.79 -19.48 -19.77
C SER A 524 -0.34 -20.91 -19.45
N GLY A 525 0.33 -21.09 -18.31
CA GLY A 525 0.70 -22.40 -17.80
C GLY A 525 -0.35 -22.98 -16.86
N LEU A 526 0.00 -24.09 -16.19
CA LEU A 526 -0.87 -24.83 -15.25
C LEU A 526 -1.27 -24.02 -14.01
N LEU A 527 -0.50 -22.98 -13.70
CA LEU A 527 -0.71 -22.04 -12.60
C LEU A 527 -1.20 -20.66 -13.06
N GLY A 528 -1.60 -20.52 -14.34
CA GLY A 528 -2.02 -19.25 -14.92
C GLY A 528 -0.88 -18.47 -15.61
N THR A 529 -1.06 -17.15 -15.76
CA THR A 529 -0.12 -16.28 -16.50
C THR A 529 0.93 -15.70 -15.56
N GLY A 530 2.14 -16.23 -15.61
CA GLY A 530 3.28 -15.82 -14.78
C GLY A 530 4.61 -16.23 -15.41
N VAL A 531 5.70 -15.95 -14.71
CA VAL A 531 7.04 -16.43 -15.06
C VAL A 531 7.25 -17.78 -14.40
N TYR A 532 7.44 -18.82 -15.22
CA TYR A 532 7.69 -20.18 -14.78
C TYR A 532 9.17 -20.48 -14.76
N THR A 533 9.63 -21.02 -13.65
CA THR A 533 10.99 -21.56 -13.50
C THR A 533 10.92 -22.93 -12.84
N ALA A 534 11.95 -23.75 -13.01
CA ALA A 534 12.04 -25.07 -12.41
C ALA A 534 13.40 -25.27 -11.75
N ASP A 535 13.45 -26.06 -10.68
CA ASP A 535 14.72 -26.43 -10.05
C ASP A 535 15.38 -27.66 -10.72
N MET A 536 14.74 -28.20 -11.76
CA MET A 536 15.22 -29.27 -12.60
C MET A 536 15.39 -28.79 -14.06
N ALA A 537 16.58 -28.96 -14.64
CA ALA A 537 16.87 -28.53 -16.01
C ALA A 537 16.02 -29.28 -17.05
N ASP A 538 15.81 -30.58 -16.87
CA ASP A 538 14.99 -31.41 -17.78
C ASP A 538 13.54 -30.90 -17.92
N LYS A 539 12.96 -30.40 -16.83
CA LYS A 539 11.63 -29.80 -16.81
C LYS A 539 11.58 -28.53 -17.65
N SER A 540 12.59 -27.67 -17.53
CA SER A 540 12.70 -26.45 -18.33
C SER A 540 13.05 -26.74 -19.80
N ALA A 541 13.80 -27.81 -20.09
CA ALA A 541 14.15 -28.22 -21.45
C ALA A 541 12.92 -28.49 -22.34
N GLY A 542 11.82 -28.97 -21.74
CA GLY A 542 10.54 -29.19 -22.46
C GLY A 542 9.91 -27.93 -23.07
N TYR A 543 10.39 -26.73 -22.70
CA TYR A 543 9.94 -25.45 -23.23
C TYR A 543 10.97 -24.78 -24.15
N THR A 544 12.02 -25.50 -24.54
CA THR A 544 13.04 -25.02 -25.48
C THR A 544 12.83 -25.58 -26.88
N ASP A 545 13.31 -24.86 -27.89
CA ASP A 545 13.44 -25.34 -29.26
C ASP A 545 14.93 -25.45 -29.66
N ARG A 546 15.19 -26.16 -30.77
CA ARG A 546 16.54 -26.34 -31.32
C ARG A 546 16.75 -25.42 -32.51
N ASN A 547 17.91 -24.78 -32.58
CA ASN A 547 18.34 -24.04 -33.76
C ASN A 547 18.90 -24.99 -34.85
N GLN A 548 19.31 -24.41 -35.99
CA GLN A 548 19.88 -25.16 -37.12
C GLN A 548 21.16 -25.93 -36.77
N ASN A 549 21.88 -25.53 -35.72
CA ASN A 549 23.09 -26.20 -35.23
C ASN A 549 22.79 -27.31 -34.20
N GLY A 550 21.50 -27.61 -33.97
CA GLY A 550 21.03 -28.54 -32.95
C GLY A 550 21.11 -28.00 -31.52
N GLU A 551 21.38 -26.71 -31.34
CA GLU A 551 21.54 -26.09 -30.01
C GLU A 551 20.20 -25.64 -29.45
N SER A 552 19.98 -25.94 -28.18
CA SER A 552 18.90 -25.38 -27.36
C SER A 552 19.49 -24.34 -26.40
N LYS A 553 18.64 -23.42 -25.94
CA LYS A 553 19.04 -22.37 -25.00
C LYS A 553 18.06 -22.29 -23.84
N MET A 554 18.58 -22.07 -22.63
CA MET A 554 17.77 -21.75 -21.45
C MET A 554 18.52 -20.82 -20.51
N PHE A 555 17.78 -20.12 -19.66
CA PHE A 555 18.38 -19.26 -18.64
C PHE A 555 18.49 -19.99 -17.30
N LEU A 556 19.55 -19.69 -16.55
CA LEU A 556 19.59 -19.86 -15.11
C LEU A 556 19.25 -18.50 -14.49
N MET A 557 18.05 -18.41 -13.95
CA MET A 557 17.45 -17.19 -13.41
C MET A 557 17.78 -17.04 -11.93
N ARG A 558 18.08 -15.83 -11.49
CA ARG A 558 18.02 -15.44 -10.08
C ARG A 558 16.58 -15.06 -9.76
N VAL A 559 15.97 -15.67 -8.74
CA VAL A 559 14.53 -15.52 -8.46
C VAL A 559 14.29 -15.22 -6.98
N CYS A 560 13.55 -14.14 -6.70
CA CYS A 560 13.12 -13.77 -5.34
C CYS A 560 11.68 -14.21 -5.07
N LEU A 561 11.53 -15.32 -4.33
CA LEU A 561 10.21 -15.93 -4.08
C LEU A 561 9.42 -15.27 -2.94
N GLY A 562 10.07 -14.63 -1.96
CA GLY A 562 9.40 -14.04 -0.80
C GLY A 562 8.54 -15.05 -0.03
N ASP A 563 7.32 -14.65 0.36
CA ASP A 563 6.35 -15.57 0.97
C ASP A 563 5.77 -16.53 -0.08
N ILE A 564 5.88 -17.83 0.16
CA ILE A 564 5.54 -18.87 -0.82
C ILE A 564 4.18 -19.51 -0.50
N PHE A 565 3.32 -19.61 -1.51
CA PHE A 565 2.15 -20.49 -1.49
C PHE A 565 2.50 -21.85 -2.11
N ILE A 566 2.32 -22.93 -1.36
CA ILE A 566 2.53 -24.30 -1.87
C ILE A 566 1.22 -24.86 -2.40
N THR A 567 1.27 -25.51 -3.57
CA THR A 567 0.14 -26.24 -4.16
C THR A 567 0.58 -27.58 -4.72
N LYS A 568 -0.31 -28.58 -4.67
CA LYS A 568 -0.19 -29.85 -5.40
C LYS A 568 -1.20 -29.99 -6.53
N HIS A 569 -1.97 -28.93 -6.77
CA HIS A 569 -3.03 -28.88 -7.75
C HIS A 569 -2.72 -27.83 -8.82
N THR A 570 -3.19 -28.10 -10.04
CA THR A 570 -3.20 -27.14 -11.13
C THR A 570 -4.36 -26.16 -10.88
N ASN A 571 -4.06 -24.88 -10.77
CA ASN A 571 -5.03 -23.81 -10.55
C ASN A 571 -4.59 -22.60 -11.37
N SER A 572 -5.41 -22.13 -12.31
CA SER A 572 -5.05 -21.01 -13.19
C SER A 572 -5.13 -19.67 -12.47
N PHE A 573 -4.21 -19.41 -11.54
CA PHE A 573 -4.17 -18.19 -10.75
C PHE A 573 -3.90 -16.95 -11.63
N LYS A 574 -4.53 -15.84 -11.28
CA LYS A 574 -4.28 -14.52 -11.90
C LYS A 574 -3.16 -13.73 -11.18
N ARG A 575 -2.89 -14.08 -9.92
CA ARG A 575 -1.83 -13.53 -9.06
C ARG A 575 -1.60 -14.49 -7.89
N PRO A 576 -0.57 -14.30 -7.04
CA PRO A 576 -0.40 -15.14 -5.86
C PRO A 576 -1.66 -15.14 -4.97
N PRO A 577 -2.06 -16.29 -4.41
CA PRO A 577 -3.23 -16.39 -3.55
C PRO A 577 -3.17 -15.50 -2.31
N CYS A 578 -4.35 -15.20 -1.77
CA CYS A 578 -4.48 -14.53 -0.47
C CYS A 578 -3.99 -15.43 0.68
N LYS A 579 -3.27 -14.86 1.65
CA LYS A 579 -2.76 -15.58 2.81
C LYS A 579 -3.85 -16.09 3.77
N MET A 580 -5.03 -15.45 3.76
CA MET A 580 -6.10 -15.76 4.70
C MET A 580 -7.11 -16.78 4.16
N CYS A 581 -7.42 -16.71 2.86
CA CYS A 581 -8.46 -17.54 2.25
C CYS A 581 -7.98 -18.36 1.05
N SER A 582 -6.69 -18.26 0.69
CA SER A 582 -6.08 -18.97 -0.44
C SER A 582 -6.74 -18.74 -1.81
N ASN A 583 -7.57 -17.70 -1.93
CA ASN A 583 -8.18 -17.26 -3.19
C ASN A 583 -7.34 -16.13 -3.82
N ASP A 584 -6.98 -16.27 -5.09
CA ASP A 584 -6.23 -15.26 -5.86
C ASP A 584 -7.10 -14.05 -6.24
N LEU A 585 -8.42 -14.22 -6.36
CA LEU A 585 -9.38 -13.14 -6.62
C LEU A 585 -9.95 -12.52 -5.33
N CYS A 586 -9.32 -12.78 -4.18
CA CYS A 586 -9.73 -12.20 -2.91
C CYS A 586 -9.77 -10.66 -2.96
N THR A 587 -10.94 -10.09 -2.67
CA THR A 587 -11.16 -8.64 -2.59
C THR A 587 -11.37 -8.13 -1.17
N THR A 588 -11.46 -9.04 -0.19
CA THR A 588 -11.78 -8.72 1.22
C THR A 588 -10.54 -8.62 2.11
N HIS A 589 -9.43 -9.24 1.70
CA HIS A 589 -8.17 -9.25 2.45
C HIS A 589 -7.04 -8.63 1.62
N SER A 590 -6.09 -7.97 2.29
CA SER A 590 -5.01 -7.22 1.65
C SER A 590 -3.69 -7.99 1.51
N GLU A 591 -3.51 -9.10 2.24
CA GLU A 591 -2.26 -9.87 2.23
C GLU A 591 -2.29 -11.02 1.22
N LEU A 592 -1.33 -10.99 0.29
CA LEU A 592 -1.06 -12.05 -0.67
C LEU A 592 0.31 -12.70 -0.38
N PHE A 593 0.45 -13.93 -0.84
CA PHE A 593 1.77 -14.52 -1.05
C PHE A 593 2.54 -13.74 -2.13
N ASP A 594 3.84 -13.94 -2.24
CA ASP A 594 4.68 -13.30 -3.26
C ASP A 594 4.94 -14.23 -4.46
N SER A 595 4.83 -15.55 -4.26
CA SER A 595 5.04 -16.58 -5.28
C SER A 595 4.19 -17.82 -5.04
N VAL A 596 4.12 -18.69 -6.05
CA VAL A 596 3.48 -20.01 -5.97
C VAL A 596 4.52 -21.07 -6.33
N VAL A 597 4.62 -22.11 -5.52
CA VAL A 597 5.44 -23.29 -5.81
C VAL A 597 4.52 -24.50 -5.92
N ALA A 598 4.50 -25.11 -7.11
CA ALA A 598 3.80 -26.36 -7.36
C ALA A 598 4.72 -27.55 -7.08
N GLU A 599 4.33 -28.35 -6.10
CA GLU A 599 4.98 -29.59 -5.67
C GLU A 599 4.51 -30.79 -6.53
N PHE A 600 4.68 -30.68 -7.85
CA PHE A 600 4.48 -31.78 -8.81
C PHE A 600 5.72 -32.69 -8.87
N ASN A 601 5.69 -33.75 -9.69
CA ASN A 601 6.86 -34.63 -9.92
C ASN A 601 8.12 -33.85 -10.37
N ARG A 602 7.92 -32.75 -11.09
CA ARG A 602 8.94 -31.74 -11.38
C ARG A 602 8.39 -30.39 -10.90
N ARG A 603 9.04 -29.79 -9.91
CA ARG A 603 8.53 -28.57 -9.26
C ARG A 603 8.54 -27.39 -10.21
N GLU A 604 7.49 -26.58 -10.13
CA GLU A 604 7.38 -25.32 -10.85
C GLU A 604 7.29 -24.18 -9.84
N PHE A 605 8.14 -23.17 -10.03
CA PHE A 605 8.25 -21.99 -9.20
C PHE A 605 7.77 -20.80 -10.04
N VAL A 606 6.69 -20.17 -9.60
CA VAL A 606 5.98 -19.16 -10.38
C VAL A 606 5.91 -17.85 -9.62
N VAL A 607 6.38 -16.79 -10.29
CA VAL A 607 6.16 -15.41 -9.87
C VAL A 607 5.28 -14.71 -10.91
N TYR A 608 4.41 -13.82 -10.46
CA TYR A 608 3.46 -13.10 -11.33
C TYR A 608 3.89 -11.67 -11.62
N ASP A 609 5.04 -11.27 -11.07
CA ASP A 609 5.76 -10.05 -11.40
C ASP A 609 7.13 -10.44 -11.92
N SER A 610 7.41 -10.14 -13.18
CA SER A 610 8.66 -10.53 -13.83
C SER A 610 9.88 -9.82 -13.27
N SER A 611 9.70 -8.68 -12.58
CA SER A 611 10.81 -7.98 -11.90
C SER A 611 11.36 -8.78 -10.72
N LYS A 612 10.67 -9.82 -10.24
CA LYS A 612 11.22 -10.78 -9.26
C LYS A 612 12.23 -11.77 -9.84
N CYS A 613 12.50 -11.71 -11.14
CA CYS A 613 13.42 -12.58 -11.84
C CYS A 613 14.51 -11.79 -12.58
N TYR A 614 15.75 -12.25 -12.48
CA TYR A 614 16.88 -11.71 -13.23
C TYR A 614 17.52 -12.82 -14.09
N PRO A 615 17.54 -12.69 -15.43
CA PRO A 615 18.23 -13.65 -16.30
C PRO A 615 19.74 -13.46 -16.18
N GLU A 616 20.39 -14.28 -15.36
CA GLU A 616 21.79 -14.07 -15.00
C GLU A 616 22.77 -14.87 -15.86
N TYR A 617 22.41 -16.10 -16.23
CA TYR A 617 23.23 -16.92 -17.10
C TYR A 617 22.41 -17.51 -18.24
N LEU A 618 22.99 -17.49 -19.44
CA LEU A 618 22.47 -18.17 -20.62
C LEU A 618 23.27 -19.45 -20.84
N ILE A 619 22.58 -20.59 -20.85
CA ILE A 619 23.15 -21.91 -21.09
C ILE A 619 22.77 -22.33 -22.52
N THR A 620 23.78 -22.58 -23.36
CA THR A 620 23.59 -23.20 -24.67
C THR A 620 24.03 -24.66 -24.59
N TYR A 621 23.19 -25.59 -25.05
CA TYR A 621 23.41 -27.04 -24.89
C TYR A 621 22.87 -27.85 -26.08
N LYS A 622 23.28 -29.11 -26.20
CA LYS A 622 22.88 -30.07 -27.26
C LYS A 622 22.47 -31.42 -26.67
#